data_AF-A0A0W0EYB0-F1
#
_entry.id   AF-A0A0W0EYB0-F1
#
_cell.length_a   1.000
_cell.length_b   1.000
_cell.length_c   1.000
_cell.angle_alpha   90.00
_cell.angle_beta   90.00
_cell.angle_gamma   90.00
#
_symmetry.space_group_name_H-M   'P 1'
#
loop_
_entity.id
_entity.type
_entity.pdbx_description
1 polymer ?
#
loop_
_entity_poly.entity_id
_entity_poly.type
_entity_poly.pdbx_seq_one_letter_code
_entity_poly.pdbx_strand_id
1 'polypeptide(L)'
;MSDKKQLTLYTAKICPYAQRPLWFTPQVNPASKVPAISYGGPIVPPEQPSPDSVKLAESLILVEFVADLYPECGILPPDPVERAQARFFIEIFNTKVAPGFVGFLLRGEHFEALLKGLESLQVLLSKDGPYVLGERFSIADIAVAPFMGRMETALTNEVGAYEIGEGTKCWEAVTKDPKFEKLMKYYAALKQRPSFKVTYDEEYMRDAYKKRFSIVRAQKKAAAAAAAAAAPS
;
A
#
# COMPACT_ATOMS: atom_id res chain seq x y z
N MET A 1 -22.11 1.49 -28.75
CA MET A 1 -21.62 0.39 -27.91
C MET A 1 -20.11 0.55 -27.85
N SER A 2 -19.54 0.94 -26.70
CA SER A 2 -18.09 1.13 -26.61
C SER A 2 -17.39 -0.21 -26.80
N ASP A 3 -16.46 -0.31 -27.75
CA ASP A 3 -15.57 -1.46 -27.90
C ASP A 3 -14.85 -1.70 -26.58
N LYS A 4 -15.23 -2.75 -25.86
CA LYS A 4 -14.60 -3.13 -24.60
C LYS A 4 -13.19 -3.64 -24.92
N LYS A 5 -12.19 -2.79 -24.70
CA LYS A 5 -10.78 -3.18 -24.79
C LYS A 5 -10.41 -4.14 -23.67
N GLN A 6 -9.58 -5.14 -23.97
CA GLN A 6 -9.06 -6.05 -22.95
C GLN A 6 -8.23 -5.28 -21.92
N LEU A 7 -8.35 -5.64 -20.65
CA LEU A 7 -7.54 -5.13 -19.55
C LEU A 7 -7.00 -6.31 -18.74
N THR A 8 -5.68 -6.45 -18.68
CA THR A 8 -5.00 -7.49 -17.89
C THR A 8 -4.14 -6.83 -16.82
N LEU A 9 -4.44 -7.09 -15.55
CA LEU A 9 -3.67 -6.60 -14.40
C LEU A 9 -2.64 -7.65 -13.97
N TYR A 10 -1.38 -7.24 -13.92
CA TYR A 10 -0.30 -7.99 -13.30
C TYR A 10 -0.09 -7.50 -11.88
N THR A 11 -0.21 -8.39 -10.89
CA THR A 11 -0.10 -8.07 -9.46
C THR A 11 0.55 -9.21 -8.67
N ALA A 12 0.80 -8.99 -7.38
CA ALA A 12 1.10 -10.06 -6.43
C ALA A 12 0.54 -9.71 -5.05
N LYS A 13 -0.03 -10.70 -4.36
CA LYS A 13 -0.63 -10.50 -3.03
C LYS A 13 0.34 -9.81 -2.04
N ILE A 14 1.60 -10.26 -1.97
CA ILE A 14 2.64 -9.73 -1.06
C ILE A 14 3.35 -8.45 -1.54
N CYS A 15 3.13 -8.00 -2.78
CA CYS A 15 4.08 -7.12 -3.47
C CYS A 15 4.40 -5.79 -2.77
N PRO A 16 5.66 -5.29 -2.93
CA PRO A 16 6.09 -4.70 -4.21
C PRO A 16 7.20 -5.46 -4.99
N TYR A 17 7.78 -6.54 -4.46
CA TYR A 17 8.91 -7.21 -5.13
C TYR A 17 8.81 -8.75 -5.21
N ALA A 18 7.62 -9.29 -5.47
CA ALA A 18 7.51 -10.72 -5.76
C ALA A 18 8.35 -11.09 -7.00
N GLN A 19 9.08 -12.20 -6.92
CA GLN A 19 9.92 -12.73 -8.00
C GLN A 19 9.07 -12.87 -9.27
N ARG A 20 9.49 -12.19 -10.35
CA ARG A 20 8.73 -12.14 -11.59
C ARG A 20 9.18 -13.22 -12.57
N PRO A 21 8.25 -13.74 -13.38
CA PRO A 21 8.63 -14.54 -14.54
C PRO A 21 9.60 -13.78 -15.44
N LEU A 22 10.56 -14.48 -16.04
CA LEU A 22 11.60 -13.88 -16.89
C LEU A 22 11.03 -13.10 -18.08
N TRP A 23 9.84 -13.45 -18.55
CA TRP A 23 9.14 -12.76 -19.64
C TRP A 23 8.58 -11.38 -19.23
N PHE A 24 8.31 -11.13 -17.95
CA PHE A 24 7.59 -9.94 -17.49
C PHE A 24 8.39 -8.64 -17.73
N THR A 25 9.69 -8.67 -17.40
CA THR A 25 10.57 -7.51 -17.56
C THR A 25 10.67 -7.02 -19.01
N PRO A 26 10.99 -7.88 -20.00
CA PRO A 26 11.09 -7.42 -21.39
C PRO A 26 9.74 -7.11 -22.05
N GLN A 27 8.62 -7.66 -21.56
CA GLN A 27 7.34 -7.58 -22.29
C GLN A 27 6.27 -6.68 -21.64
N VAL A 28 6.36 -6.39 -20.35
CA VAL A 28 5.32 -5.64 -19.62
C VAL A 28 5.88 -4.42 -18.91
N ASN A 29 6.86 -4.60 -18.02
CA ASN A 29 7.44 -3.50 -17.26
C ASN A 29 8.95 -3.68 -17.12
N PRO A 30 9.77 -2.87 -17.81
CA PRO A 30 11.23 -2.90 -17.70
C PRO A 30 11.74 -2.69 -16.27
N ALA A 31 10.98 -2.01 -15.40
CA ALA A 31 11.33 -1.85 -13.99
C ALA A 31 11.16 -3.14 -13.17
N SER A 32 10.55 -4.18 -13.75
CA SER A 32 10.20 -5.47 -13.11
C SER A 32 9.33 -5.33 -11.85
N LYS A 33 8.55 -4.24 -11.77
CA LYS A 33 7.63 -3.94 -10.65
C LYS A 33 6.18 -4.20 -11.06
N VAL A 34 5.34 -4.50 -10.06
CA VAL A 34 3.87 -4.46 -10.20
C VAL A 34 3.32 -3.45 -9.19
N PRO A 35 2.09 -2.92 -9.39
CA PRO A 35 1.14 -3.24 -10.45
C PRO A 35 1.59 -2.79 -11.85
N ALA A 36 1.15 -3.53 -12.86
CA ALA A 36 1.23 -3.14 -14.28
C ALA A 36 -0.04 -3.59 -15.02
N ILE A 37 -0.43 -2.89 -16.07
CA ILE A 37 -1.60 -3.21 -16.90
C ILE A 37 -1.18 -3.35 -18.37
N SER A 38 -1.67 -4.40 -19.03
CA SER A 38 -1.79 -4.45 -20.49
C SER A 38 -3.20 -4.01 -20.88
N TYR A 39 -3.33 -2.99 -21.73
CA TYR A 39 -4.61 -2.41 -22.14
C TYR A 39 -4.77 -2.38 -23.67
N GLY A 40 -5.90 -2.88 -24.17
CA GLY A 40 -6.14 -3.04 -25.60
C GLY A 40 -5.45 -4.27 -26.19
N GLY A 41 -5.39 -4.33 -27.53
CA GLY A 41 -4.89 -5.50 -28.25
C GLY A 41 -5.88 -6.68 -28.27
N PRO A 42 -5.51 -7.80 -28.93
CA PRO A 42 -6.29 -9.02 -28.98
C PRO A 42 -6.31 -9.74 -27.62
N ILE A 43 -7.37 -10.51 -27.38
CA ILE A 43 -7.48 -11.38 -26.20
C ILE A 43 -6.41 -12.46 -26.25
N VAL A 44 -5.39 -12.32 -25.39
CA VAL A 44 -4.28 -13.27 -25.26
C VAL A 44 -4.12 -13.77 -23.82
N PRO A 45 -3.46 -14.93 -23.60
CA PRO A 45 -3.05 -15.36 -22.26
C PRO A 45 -2.19 -14.31 -21.56
N PRO A 46 -2.37 -14.05 -20.25
CA PRO A 46 -1.60 -13.04 -19.52
C PRO A 46 -0.06 -13.22 -19.61
N GLU A 47 0.39 -14.47 -19.70
CA GLU A 47 1.81 -14.86 -19.79
C GLU A 47 2.40 -14.63 -21.20
N GLN A 48 1.57 -14.27 -22.17
CA GLN A 48 1.93 -13.98 -23.56
C GLN A 48 1.33 -12.62 -23.97
N PRO A 49 1.73 -11.52 -23.31
CA PRO A 49 1.18 -10.20 -23.58
C PRO A 49 1.36 -9.79 -25.05
N SER A 50 0.30 -9.33 -25.69
CA SER A 50 0.37 -8.89 -27.08
C SER A 50 1.25 -7.63 -27.21
N PRO A 51 2.10 -7.53 -28.24
CA PRO A 51 2.82 -6.30 -28.55
C PRO A 51 1.88 -5.13 -28.89
N ASP A 52 0.64 -5.41 -29.33
CA ASP A 52 -0.35 -4.40 -29.70
C ASP A 52 -1.09 -3.80 -28.48
N SER A 53 -0.89 -4.36 -27.29
CA SER A 53 -1.45 -3.82 -26.06
C SER A 53 -0.53 -2.75 -25.46
N VAL A 54 -1.12 -1.66 -24.97
CA VAL A 54 -0.38 -0.60 -24.26
C VAL A 54 0.00 -1.11 -22.87
N LYS A 55 1.27 -0.92 -22.48
CA LYS A 55 1.78 -1.31 -21.16
C LYS A 55 1.86 -0.09 -20.26
N LEU A 56 1.18 -0.17 -19.11
CA LEU A 56 1.11 0.91 -18.11
C LEU A 56 1.65 0.38 -16.77
N ALA A 57 2.34 1.23 -16.03
CA ALA A 57 2.88 0.94 -14.70
C ALA A 57 2.64 2.13 -13.76
N GLU A 58 3.13 2.02 -12.51
CA GLU A 58 2.95 2.95 -11.40
C GLU A 58 1.52 2.95 -10.82
N SER A 59 1.37 2.46 -9.58
CA SER A 59 0.05 2.19 -8.98
C SER A 59 -0.90 3.38 -8.99
N LEU A 60 -0.42 4.58 -8.67
CA LEU A 60 -1.27 5.77 -8.64
C LEU A 60 -1.71 6.23 -10.04
N ILE A 61 -0.83 6.07 -11.05
CA ILE A 61 -1.18 6.32 -12.45
C ILE A 61 -2.25 5.32 -12.90
N LEU A 62 -2.10 4.04 -12.54
CA LEU A 62 -3.09 3.01 -12.88
C LEU A 62 -4.45 3.25 -12.21
N VAL A 63 -4.48 3.78 -10.97
CA VAL A 63 -5.72 4.15 -10.28
C VAL A 63 -6.43 5.30 -11.01
N GLU A 64 -5.71 6.35 -11.42
CA GLU A 64 -6.31 7.44 -12.21
C GLU A 64 -6.75 6.95 -13.60
N PHE A 65 -5.96 6.08 -14.25
CA PHE A 65 -6.33 5.48 -15.53
C PHE A 65 -7.65 4.69 -15.44
N VAL A 66 -7.84 3.90 -14.38
CA VAL A 66 -9.11 3.20 -14.14
C VAL A 66 -10.25 4.19 -13.89
N ALA A 67 -10.00 5.30 -13.20
CA ALA A 67 -11.01 6.34 -12.98
C ALA A 67 -11.44 7.01 -14.29
N ASP A 68 -10.50 7.26 -15.21
CA ASP A 68 -10.78 7.84 -16.53
C ASP A 68 -11.51 6.85 -17.45
N LEU A 69 -11.23 5.55 -17.35
CA LEU A 69 -11.93 4.51 -18.11
C LEU A 69 -13.38 4.28 -17.65
N TYR A 70 -13.63 4.45 -16.35
CA TYR A 70 -14.92 4.16 -15.72
C TYR A 70 -15.40 5.34 -14.86
N PRO A 71 -15.71 6.49 -15.48
CA PRO A 71 -16.13 7.69 -14.75
C PRO A 71 -17.40 7.46 -13.90
N GLU A 72 -18.25 6.50 -14.27
CA GLU A 72 -19.44 6.09 -13.53
C GLU A 72 -19.13 5.49 -12.15
N CYS A 73 -17.90 4.99 -11.93
CA CYS A 73 -17.48 4.50 -10.62
C CYS A 73 -17.30 5.63 -9.60
N GLY A 74 -17.19 6.89 -10.03
CA GLY A 74 -17.16 8.05 -9.15
C GLY A 74 -15.94 8.19 -8.23
N ILE A 75 -14.92 7.34 -8.41
CA ILE A 75 -13.69 7.34 -7.58
C ILE A 75 -12.83 8.59 -7.77
N LEU A 76 -13.03 9.31 -8.87
CA LEU A 76 -12.47 10.63 -9.10
C LEU A 76 -13.64 11.60 -9.25
N PRO A 77 -13.81 12.57 -8.32
CA PRO A 77 -14.95 13.47 -8.35
C PRO A 77 -14.89 14.43 -9.55
N PRO A 78 -16.04 14.95 -10.02
CA PRO A 78 -16.07 15.92 -11.10
C PRO A 78 -15.55 17.30 -10.66
N ASP A 79 -15.66 17.62 -9.37
CA ASP A 79 -15.19 18.90 -8.83
C ASP A 79 -13.65 18.97 -8.81
N PRO A 80 -13.04 19.98 -9.46
CA PRO A 80 -11.58 20.10 -9.50
C PRO A 80 -10.93 20.28 -8.12
N VAL A 81 -11.61 20.91 -7.16
CA VAL A 81 -11.08 21.13 -5.81
C VAL A 81 -11.04 19.83 -5.03
N GLU A 82 -12.10 19.03 -5.08
CA GLU A 82 -12.13 17.69 -4.48
C GLU A 82 -11.07 16.77 -5.09
N ARG A 83 -10.82 16.84 -6.41
CA ARG A 83 -9.71 16.12 -7.06
C ARG A 83 -8.36 16.53 -6.50
N ALA A 84 -8.15 17.84 -6.29
CA ALA A 84 -6.92 18.36 -5.71
C ALA A 84 -6.74 17.92 -4.25
N GLN A 85 -7.82 17.92 -3.46
CA GLN A 85 -7.82 17.44 -2.06
C GLN A 85 -7.48 15.95 -1.97
N ALA A 86 -8.08 15.11 -2.84
CA ALA A 86 -7.77 13.69 -2.89
C ALA A 86 -6.29 13.44 -3.21
N ARG A 87 -5.75 14.12 -4.23
CA ARG A 87 -4.32 14.01 -4.60
C ARG A 87 -3.40 14.54 -3.51
N PHE A 88 -3.78 15.62 -2.84
CA PHE A 88 -3.02 16.17 -1.72
C PHE A 88 -2.98 15.19 -0.53
N PHE A 89 -4.08 14.51 -0.23
CA PHE A 89 -4.10 13.47 0.79
C PHE A 89 -3.12 12.32 0.47
N ILE A 90 -3.10 11.87 -0.79
CA ILE A 90 -2.15 10.85 -1.27
C ILE A 90 -0.71 11.33 -1.10
N GLU A 91 -0.43 12.59 -1.44
CA GLU A 91 0.91 13.16 -1.34
C GLU A 91 1.39 13.25 0.12
N ILE A 92 0.53 13.67 1.04
CA ILE A 92 0.86 13.69 2.47
C ILE A 92 1.08 12.28 3.00
N PHE A 93 0.28 11.30 2.57
CA PHE A 93 0.54 9.90 2.91
C PHE A 93 1.94 9.45 2.43
N ASN A 94 2.26 9.69 1.16
CA ASN A 94 3.52 9.25 0.54
C ASN A 94 4.75 9.91 1.15
N THR A 95 4.65 11.18 1.55
CA THR A 95 5.80 11.95 2.06
C THR A 95 5.94 11.90 3.57
N LYS A 96 4.85 11.67 4.32
CA LYS A 96 4.86 11.73 5.80
C LYS A 96 4.61 10.39 6.46
N VAL A 97 3.75 9.54 5.92
CA VAL A 97 3.33 8.29 6.57
C VAL A 97 4.13 7.10 6.05
N ALA A 98 4.13 6.91 4.73
CA ALA A 98 4.76 5.75 4.10
C ALA A 98 6.26 5.61 4.44
N PRO A 99 7.08 6.67 4.46
CA PRO A 99 8.50 6.55 4.79
C PRO A 99 8.73 6.10 6.24
N GLY A 100 7.93 6.64 7.18
CA GLY A 100 7.99 6.26 8.60
C GLY A 100 7.56 4.80 8.80
N PHE A 101 6.47 4.37 8.17
CA PHE A 101 6.04 2.97 8.23
C PHE A 101 7.07 2.02 7.61
N VAL A 102 7.59 2.34 6.43
CA VAL A 102 8.60 1.52 5.74
C VAL A 102 9.91 1.46 6.54
N GLY A 103 10.34 2.58 7.13
CA GLY A 103 11.53 2.63 7.97
C GLY A 103 11.41 1.78 9.22
N PHE A 104 10.27 1.88 9.92
CA PHE A 104 9.98 1.02 11.04
C PHE A 104 9.93 -0.46 10.62
N LEU A 105 9.11 -0.78 9.62
CA LEU A 105 8.87 -2.15 9.19
C LEU A 105 10.11 -2.84 8.61
N LEU A 106 10.88 -2.18 7.74
CA LEU A 106 11.97 -2.80 6.99
C LEU A 106 13.34 -2.63 7.64
N ARG A 107 13.55 -1.57 8.42
CA ARG A 107 14.86 -1.24 9.00
C ARG A 107 14.86 -1.30 10.53
N GLY A 108 13.68 -1.31 11.16
CA GLY A 108 13.54 -1.30 12.62
C GLY A 108 13.91 0.05 13.21
N GLU A 109 13.66 1.14 12.49
CA GLU A 109 13.75 2.51 13.01
C GLU A 109 12.66 2.77 14.06
N HIS A 110 12.77 3.84 14.84
CA HIS A 110 11.73 4.18 15.83
C HIS A 110 10.41 4.60 15.15
N PHE A 111 9.25 4.22 15.71
CA PHE A 111 7.94 4.49 15.09
C PHE A 111 7.45 5.95 15.25
N GLU A 112 8.21 6.83 15.89
CA GLU A 112 7.85 8.25 16.05
C GLU A 112 7.57 8.96 14.73
N ALA A 113 8.37 8.69 13.69
CA ALA A 113 8.15 9.29 12.37
C ALA A 113 6.81 8.84 11.77
N LEU A 114 6.42 7.59 12.00
CA LEU A 114 5.12 7.07 11.60
C LEU A 114 3.99 7.79 12.34
N LEU A 115 4.08 7.94 13.66
CA LEU A 115 3.05 8.61 14.45
C LEU A 115 2.85 10.07 14.01
N LYS A 116 3.95 10.83 13.82
CA LYS A 116 3.90 12.21 13.31
C LYS A 116 3.27 12.28 11.91
N GLY A 117 3.55 11.29 11.06
CA GLY A 117 2.93 11.16 9.75
C GLY A 117 1.41 10.95 9.86
N LEU A 118 0.98 10.02 10.71
CA LEU A 118 -0.43 9.72 10.94
C LEU A 118 -1.19 10.92 11.54
N GLU A 119 -0.55 11.68 12.44
CA GLU A 119 -1.08 12.93 12.96
C GLU A 119 -1.31 13.96 11.85
N SER A 120 -0.33 14.13 10.95
CA SER A 120 -0.45 15.02 9.81
C SER A 120 -1.56 14.59 8.85
N LEU A 121 -1.69 13.28 8.61
CA LEU A 121 -2.67 12.72 7.69
C LEU A 121 -4.11 12.93 8.18
N GLN A 122 -4.38 12.66 9.47
CA GLN A 122 -5.75 12.70 9.98
C GLN A 122 -6.37 14.10 10.02
N VAL A 123 -5.55 15.15 10.06
CA VAL A 123 -6.00 16.55 9.96
C VAL A 123 -6.76 16.77 8.65
N LEU A 124 -6.39 16.05 7.59
CA LEU A 124 -6.99 16.17 6.26
C LEU A 124 -8.25 15.33 6.05
N LEU A 125 -8.60 14.44 6.98
CA LEU A 125 -9.82 13.66 6.87
C LEU A 125 -11.05 14.58 6.93
N SER A 126 -12.11 14.24 6.21
CA SER A 126 -13.36 15.00 6.28
C SER A 126 -14.01 14.90 7.67
N LYS A 127 -14.92 15.82 7.97
CA LYS A 127 -15.85 15.72 9.10
C LYS A 127 -17.18 15.08 8.68
N ASP A 128 -17.49 15.11 7.38
CA ASP A 128 -18.81 14.80 6.83
C ASP A 128 -18.87 13.39 6.22
N GLY A 129 -18.44 12.41 7.00
CA GLY A 129 -18.46 11.00 6.60
C GLY A 129 -17.12 10.31 6.79
N PRO A 130 -17.07 9.00 6.52
CA PRO A 130 -15.94 8.19 6.94
C PRO A 130 -14.72 8.31 6.03
N TYR A 131 -14.83 8.82 4.80
CA TYR A 131 -13.74 8.85 3.80
C TYR A 131 -13.06 10.22 3.70
N VAL A 132 -11.98 10.28 2.91
CA VAL A 132 -11.19 11.51 2.72
C VAL A 132 -12.06 12.67 2.22
N LEU A 133 -12.99 12.40 1.30
CA LEU A 133 -13.92 13.38 0.73
C LEU A 133 -15.34 13.25 1.32
N GLY A 134 -15.44 12.93 2.62
CA GLY A 134 -16.71 12.77 3.32
C GLY A 134 -17.35 11.40 3.07
N GLU A 135 -18.59 11.38 2.61
CA GLU A 135 -19.30 10.12 2.26
C GLU A 135 -18.76 9.45 0.98
N ARG A 136 -18.03 10.20 0.14
CA ARG A 136 -17.54 9.70 -1.15
C ARG A 136 -16.20 9.00 -1.00
N PHE A 137 -16.16 7.72 -1.36
CA PHE A 137 -14.92 6.98 -1.54
C PHE A 137 -14.23 7.37 -2.85
N SER A 138 -12.92 7.54 -2.79
CA SER A 138 -12.12 8.16 -3.86
C SER A 138 -10.78 7.47 -4.09
N ILE A 139 -10.03 7.95 -5.08
CA ILE A 139 -8.63 7.54 -5.34
C ILE A 139 -7.72 7.69 -4.11
N ALA A 140 -8.01 8.64 -3.20
CA ALA A 140 -7.22 8.83 -1.98
C ALA A 140 -7.36 7.63 -1.04
N ASP A 141 -8.58 7.14 -0.89
CA ASP A 141 -8.90 5.99 -0.06
C ASP A 141 -8.33 4.69 -0.65
N ILE A 142 -8.39 4.54 -1.98
CA ILE A 142 -7.78 3.42 -2.71
C ILE A 142 -6.27 3.38 -2.50
N ALA A 143 -5.60 4.53 -2.52
CA ALA A 143 -4.15 4.61 -2.36
C ALA A 143 -3.69 4.20 -0.96
N VAL A 144 -4.42 4.60 0.09
CA VAL A 144 -3.99 4.44 1.49
C VAL A 144 -4.46 3.12 2.12
N ALA A 145 -5.64 2.61 1.76
CA ALA A 145 -6.21 1.41 2.38
C ALA A 145 -5.28 0.19 2.40
N PRO A 146 -4.55 -0.15 1.33
CA PRO A 146 -3.66 -1.31 1.33
C PRO A 146 -2.50 -1.17 2.33
N PHE A 147 -2.06 0.04 2.64
CA PHE A 147 -1.01 0.28 3.63
C PHE A 147 -1.54 0.20 5.06
N MET A 148 -2.74 0.71 5.30
CA MET A 148 -3.38 0.61 6.62
C MET A 148 -3.63 -0.85 7.01
N GLY A 149 -4.11 -1.67 6.05
CA GLY A 149 -4.22 -3.13 6.20
C GLY A 149 -2.89 -3.77 6.60
N ARG A 150 -1.83 -3.46 5.84
CA ARG A 150 -0.48 -3.99 6.11
C ARG A 150 0.09 -3.54 7.44
N MET A 151 -0.22 -2.32 7.85
CA MET A 151 0.19 -1.77 9.15
C MET A 151 -0.46 -2.55 10.29
N GLU A 152 -1.77 -2.72 10.28
CA GLU A 152 -2.45 -3.55 11.29
C GLU A 152 -1.88 -4.97 11.31
N THR A 153 -1.81 -5.64 10.16
CA THR A 153 -1.27 -7.01 10.07
C THR A 153 0.16 -7.09 10.58
N ALA A 154 1.03 -6.16 10.21
CA ALA A 154 2.42 -6.19 10.65
C ALA A 154 2.56 -5.99 12.16
N LEU A 155 1.93 -4.92 12.66
CA LEU A 155 2.12 -4.45 14.01
C LEU A 155 1.47 -5.39 15.04
N THR A 156 0.26 -5.86 14.78
CA THR A 156 -0.46 -6.79 15.68
C THR A 156 0.14 -8.19 15.72
N ASN A 157 0.87 -8.59 14.68
CA ASN A 157 1.51 -9.90 14.61
C ASN A 157 3.03 -9.86 14.88
N GLU A 158 3.57 -8.71 15.28
CA GLU A 158 5.01 -8.53 15.56
C GLU A 158 5.93 -8.94 14.39
N VAL A 159 5.48 -8.67 13.15
CA VAL A 159 6.23 -9.01 11.93
C VAL A 159 6.85 -7.78 11.29
N GLY A 160 8.14 -7.61 11.51
CA GLY A 160 8.95 -6.53 10.95
C GLY A 160 10.42 -6.67 11.36
N ALA A 161 11.26 -5.74 10.93
CA ALA A 161 12.67 -5.65 11.33
C ALA A 161 12.87 -4.99 12.71
N TYR A 162 11.80 -4.47 13.30
CA TYR A 162 11.76 -3.95 14.67
C TYR A 162 11.79 -5.08 15.72
N GLU A 163 12.17 -4.71 16.94
CA GLU A 163 12.19 -5.59 18.09
C GLU A 163 10.80 -6.09 18.46
N ILE A 164 10.70 -7.33 18.95
CA ILE A 164 9.42 -7.91 19.39
C ILE A 164 8.84 -7.06 20.52
N GLY A 165 7.57 -6.68 20.37
CA GLY A 165 6.83 -5.85 21.31
C GLY A 165 6.72 -4.39 20.84
N GLU A 166 7.65 -3.92 20.00
CA GLU A 166 7.56 -2.56 19.43
C GLU A 166 6.40 -2.45 18.43
N GLY A 167 6.06 -3.54 17.73
CA GLY A 167 4.92 -3.56 16.81
C GLY A 167 3.61 -3.27 17.54
N THR A 168 3.35 -4.03 18.60
CA THR A 168 2.15 -3.90 19.45
C THR A 168 2.14 -2.55 20.13
N LYS A 169 3.27 -2.07 20.69
CA LYS A 169 3.36 -0.71 21.26
C LYS A 169 2.98 0.36 20.24
N CYS A 170 3.49 0.27 19.01
CA CYS A 170 3.14 1.21 17.94
C CYS A 170 1.64 1.14 17.61
N TRP A 171 1.06 -0.06 17.52
CA TRP A 171 -0.37 -0.22 17.24
C TRP A 171 -1.25 0.34 18.36
N GLU A 172 -0.88 0.10 19.61
CA GLU A 172 -1.57 0.62 20.78
C GLU A 172 -1.46 2.15 20.87
N ALA A 173 -0.30 2.72 20.52
CA ALA A 173 -0.12 4.18 20.46
C ALA A 173 -1.06 4.86 19.46
N VAL A 174 -1.52 4.13 18.43
CA VAL A 174 -2.53 4.63 17.48
C VAL A 174 -3.95 4.28 17.92
N THR A 175 -4.19 3.09 18.45
CA THR A 175 -5.55 2.59 18.71
C THR A 175 -6.13 2.99 20.07
N LYS A 176 -5.28 3.25 21.07
CA LYS A 176 -5.71 3.62 22.44
C LYS A 176 -5.70 5.12 22.70
N ASP A 177 -4.99 5.91 21.89
CA ASP A 177 -4.91 7.36 22.06
C ASP A 177 -6.13 8.03 21.39
N PRO A 178 -6.98 8.77 22.15
CA PRO A 178 -8.14 9.47 21.60
C PRO A 178 -7.80 10.42 20.45
N LYS A 179 -6.56 10.92 20.38
CA LYS A 179 -6.14 11.82 19.29
C LYS A 179 -6.25 11.17 17.92
N PHE A 180 -6.23 9.84 17.82
CA PHE A 180 -6.31 9.09 16.57
C PHE A 180 -7.70 8.47 16.32
N GLU A 181 -8.70 8.78 17.14
CA GLU A 181 -10.05 8.21 16.99
C GLU A 181 -10.62 8.44 15.58
N LYS A 182 -10.37 9.63 15.01
CA LYS A 182 -10.80 9.96 13.65
C LYS A 182 -10.13 9.08 12.59
N LEU A 183 -8.82 8.87 12.71
CA LEU A 183 -8.06 7.97 11.84
C LEU A 183 -8.55 6.52 11.95
N MET A 184 -8.85 6.06 13.17
CA MET A 184 -9.32 4.70 13.39
C MET A 184 -10.75 4.48 12.88
N LYS A 185 -11.63 5.48 12.99
CA LYS A 185 -12.95 5.47 12.33
C LYS A 185 -12.83 5.39 10.81
N TYR A 186 -11.93 6.19 10.22
CA TYR A 186 -11.60 6.11 8.80
C TYR A 186 -11.13 4.70 8.41
N TYR A 187 -10.17 4.14 9.14
CA TYR A 187 -9.65 2.82 8.83
C TYR A 187 -10.72 1.72 8.99
N ALA A 188 -11.57 1.80 10.02
CA ALA A 188 -12.68 0.88 10.20
C ALA A 188 -13.61 0.89 8.98
N ALA A 189 -13.93 2.07 8.44
CA ALA A 189 -14.76 2.17 7.24
C ALA A 189 -14.07 1.57 6.00
N LEU A 190 -12.76 1.81 5.82
CA LEU A 190 -11.99 1.17 4.74
C LEU A 190 -12.06 -0.36 4.83
N LYS A 191 -11.85 -0.94 6.03
CA LYS A 191 -11.94 -2.40 6.24
C LYS A 191 -13.32 -2.97 5.90
N GLN A 192 -14.38 -2.19 6.09
CA GLN A 192 -15.73 -2.67 5.82
C GLN A 192 -16.10 -2.69 4.33
N ARG A 193 -15.36 -1.97 3.48
CA ARG A 193 -15.65 -1.90 2.04
C ARG A 193 -15.54 -3.28 1.37
N PRO A 194 -16.51 -3.69 0.53
CA PRO A 194 -16.43 -4.93 -0.22
C PRO A 194 -15.14 -5.04 -1.04
N SER A 195 -14.72 -3.95 -1.70
CA SER A 195 -13.48 -3.91 -2.49
C SER A 195 -12.23 -4.20 -1.67
N PHE A 196 -12.16 -3.75 -0.41
CA PHE A 196 -11.04 -4.06 0.47
C PHE A 196 -11.08 -5.54 0.90
N LYS A 197 -12.24 -6.02 1.38
CA LYS A 197 -12.41 -7.39 1.86
C LYS A 197 -12.06 -8.46 0.83
N VAL A 198 -12.41 -8.23 -0.44
CA VAL A 198 -12.13 -9.21 -1.51
C VAL A 198 -10.69 -9.15 -2.02
N THR A 199 -9.94 -8.08 -1.73
CA THR A 199 -8.58 -7.88 -2.24
C THR A 199 -7.49 -8.01 -1.17
N TYR A 200 -7.83 -7.88 0.11
CA TYR A 200 -6.89 -7.99 1.21
C TYR A 200 -7.03 -9.32 1.96
N ASP A 201 -6.04 -10.19 1.77
CA ASP A 201 -5.95 -11.51 2.41
C ASP A 201 -4.99 -11.43 3.61
N GLU A 202 -5.56 -11.17 4.80
CA GLU A 202 -4.79 -10.91 6.01
C GLU A 202 -3.92 -12.11 6.43
N GLU A 203 -4.44 -13.33 6.32
CA GLU A 203 -3.71 -14.55 6.68
C GLU A 203 -2.51 -14.77 5.78
N TYR A 204 -2.73 -14.67 4.47
CA TYR A 204 -1.64 -14.74 3.51
C TYR A 204 -0.59 -13.65 3.77
N MET A 205 -1.03 -12.41 4.01
CA MET A 205 -0.12 -11.30 4.27
C MET A 205 0.72 -11.52 5.54
N ARG A 206 0.08 -11.94 6.63
CA ARG A 206 0.76 -12.30 7.88
C ARG A 206 1.81 -13.37 7.65
N ASP A 207 1.45 -14.46 7.01
CA ASP A 207 2.35 -15.62 6.86
C ASP A 207 3.51 -15.31 5.91
N ALA A 208 3.23 -14.55 4.86
CA ALA A 208 4.25 -14.03 3.96
C ALA A 208 5.21 -13.06 4.67
N TYR A 209 4.72 -12.20 5.56
CA TYR A 209 5.55 -11.32 6.38
C TYR A 209 6.37 -12.10 7.41
N LYS A 210 5.79 -13.10 8.10
CA LYS A 210 6.53 -13.98 9.01
C LYS A 210 7.73 -14.61 8.32
N LYS A 211 7.52 -15.17 7.12
CA LYS A 211 8.60 -15.78 6.32
C LYS A 211 9.66 -14.77 5.90
N ARG A 212 9.25 -13.58 5.48
CA ARG A 212 10.19 -12.53 5.04
C ARG A 212 11.03 -11.99 6.19
N PHE A 213 10.40 -11.62 7.30
CA PHE A 213 11.06 -10.90 8.39
C PHE A 213 11.80 -11.82 9.36
N SER A 214 11.51 -13.12 9.40
CA SER A 214 12.37 -14.08 10.11
C SER A 214 13.80 -14.10 9.55
N ILE A 215 13.93 -14.07 8.21
CA ILE A 215 15.21 -13.99 7.51
C ILE A 215 15.91 -12.67 7.81
N VAL A 216 15.18 -11.55 7.72
CA VAL A 216 15.73 -10.20 7.97
C VAL A 216 16.26 -10.09 9.41
N ARG A 217 15.51 -10.55 10.41
CA ARG A 217 15.94 -10.54 11.81
C ARG A 217 17.19 -11.40 12.04
N ALA A 218 17.23 -12.60 11.46
CA ALA A 218 18.40 -13.48 11.56
C ALA A 218 19.66 -12.83 10.95
N GLN A 219 19.53 -12.20 9.79
CA GLN A 219 20.63 -11.47 9.14
C GLN A 219 21.11 -10.28 9.97
N LYS A 220 20.18 -9.49 10.53
CA LYS A 220 20.50 -8.33 11.39
C LYS A 220 21.24 -8.76 12.67
N LYS A 221 20.79 -9.86 13.30
CA LYS A 221 21.46 -10.42 14.49
C LYS A 221 22.86 -10.92 14.18
N ALA A 222 23.05 -11.62 13.05
CA ALA A 222 24.37 -12.08 12.62
C ALA A 222 25.32 -10.91 12.32
N ALA A 223 24.84 -9.86 11.64
CA ALA A 223 25.62 -8.67 11.36
C ALA A 223 26.04 -7.92 12.63
N ALA A 224 25.13 -7.76 13.61
CA ALA A 224 25.43 -7.13 14.88
C ALA A 224 26.48 -7.92 15.69
N ALA A 225 26.39 -9.25 15.71
CA ALA A 225 27.37 -10.11 16.37
C ALA A 225 28.77 -10.00 15.72
N ALA A 226 28.84 -9.97 14.39
CA ALA A 226 30.09 -9.80 13.66
C ALA A 226 30.72 -8.41 13.93
N ALA A 227 29.92 -7.35 13.97
CA ALA A 227 30.40 -6.00 14.29
C ALA A 227 30.94 -5.90 15.72
N ALA A 228 30.26 -6.51 16.70
CA ALA A 228 30.71 -6.55 18.09
C ALA A 228 32.04 -7.32 18.25
N ALA A 229 32.22 -8.41 17.50
CA ALA A 229 33.46 -9.19 17.50
C ALA A 229 34.64 -8.47 16.83
N ALA A 230 34.38 -7.49 15.96
CA ALA A 230 35.39 -6.71 15.24
C ALA A 230 35.75 -5.38 15.91
N ALA A 231 35.06 -5.00 17.00
CA ALA A 231 35.36 -3.77 17.73
C ALA A 231 36.67 -3.95 18.53
N PRO A 232 37.68 -3.07 18.36
CA PRO A 232 38.91 -3.14 19.13
C PRO A 232 38.63 -2.92 20.62
N SER A 233 39.28 -3.74 21.45
CA SER A 233 39.22 -3.74 22.92
C SER A 233 39.73 -2.44 23.55
#